data_AF-A0AAV2SNG2-F1
#
_entry.id   AF-A0AAV2SNG2-F1
#
_cell.length_a   1.000
_cell.length_b   1.000
_cell.length_c   1.000
_cell.angle_alpha   90.00
_cell.angle_beta   90.00
_cell.angle_gamma   90.00
#
_symmetry.space_group_name_H-M   'P 1'
#
loop_
_entity.id
_entity.type
_entity.pdbx_description
1 polymer ?
#
loop_
_entity_poly.entity_id
_entity_poly.type
_entity_poly.pdbx_seq_one_letter_code
_entity_poly.pdbx_strand_id
1 'polypeptide(L)'
;QVYAEVDHCCTALSERLDKQDFFFGNRPTELDALVFGHLFTLLTTPLPDNRLATIVRSYSNLVHLCQIVERDFFEKNGGGSSSGNGEGDYDKLEELVNMKSLEELNQVPT
;
A
#
# COMPACT_ATOMS: atom_id res chain seq x y z
N GLN A 1 -7.96 -19.24 8.43
CA GLN A 1 -7.89 -19.67 7.02
C GLN A 1 -7.53 -18.49 6.12
N VAL A 2 -8.41 -17.49 5.95
CA VAL A 2 -8.16 -16.31 5.08
C VAL A 2 -6.82 -15.62 5.35
N TYR A 3 -6.47 -15.32 6.60
CA TYR A 3 -5.18 -14.69 6.92
C TYR A 3 -3.96 -15.49 6.46
N ALA A 4 -4.00 -16.82 6.59
CA ALA A 4 -2.89 -17.67 6.17
C ALA A 4 -2.79 -17.75 4.63
N GLU A 5 -3.92 -17.72 3.93
CA GLU A 5 -3.95 -17.70 2.47
C GLU A 5 -3.41 -16.36 1.93
N VAL A 6 -3.78 -15.23 2.56
CA VAL A 6 -3.25 -13.92 2.21
C VAL A 6 -1.75 -13.83 2.49
N ASP A 7 -1.30 -14.33 3.64
CA ASP A 7 0.12 -14.36 3.98
C ASP A 7 0.94 -15.19 3.00
N HIS A 8 0.45 -16.39 2.64
CA HIS A 8 1.09 -17.24 1.64
C HIS A 8 1.15 -16.57 0.26
N CYS A 9 0.09 -15.88 -0.15
CA CYS A 9 0.06 -15.12 -1.40
C CYS A 9 1.08 -13.96 -1.38
N CYS A 10 1.12 -13.19 -0.28
CA CYS A 10 2.08 -12.11 -0.12
C CYS A 10 3.52 -12.62 -0.11
N THR A 11 3.78 -13.79 0.50
CA THR A 11 5.08 -14.46 0.42
C THR A 11 5.46 -14.73 -1.04
N ALA A 12 4.60 -15.39 -1.81
CA ALA A 12 4.89 -15.72 -3.20
C ALA A 12 5.07 -14.48 -4.09
N LEU A 13 4.27 -13.44 -3.89
CA LEU A 13 4.40 -12.16 -4.60
C LEU A 13 5.71 -11.46 -4.23
N SER A 14 6.05 -11.40 -2.94
CA SER A 14 7.27 -10.78 -2.44
C SER A 14 8.52 -11.50 -2.96
N GLU A 15 8.53 -12.84 -2.94
CA GLU A 15 9.62 -13.65 -3.51
C GLU A 15 9.77 -13.41 -5.01
N ARG A 16 8.65 -13.28 -5.74
CA ARG A 16 8.68 -13.05 -7.19
C ARG A 16 9.14 -11.63 -7.55
N LEU A 17 8.78 -10.63 -6.75
CA LEU A 17 9.20 -9.23 -6.91
C LEU A 17 10.68 -9.04 -6.50
N ASP A 18 11.13 -9.77 -5.47
CA ASP A 18 12.48 -9.72 -4.91
C ASP A 18 12.90 -8.28 -4.60
N LYS A 19 13.96 -7.79 -5.24
CA LYS A 19 14.51 -6.42 -5.09
C LYS A 19 14.15 -5.49 -6.25
N GLN A 20 13.23 -5.90 -7.11
CA GLN A 20 12.81 -5.10 -8.26
C GLN A 20 11.68 -4.15 -7.86
N ASP A 21 11.57 -3.04 -8.59
CA ASP A 21 10.44 -2.12 -8.45
C ASP A 21 9.15 -2.68 -9.08
N PHE A 22 9.27 -3.55 -10.10
CA PHE A 22 8.15 -4.20 -10.79
C PHE A 22 8.42 -5.69 -11.08
N PHE A 23 7.36 -6.50 -11.25
CA PHE A 23 7.45 -7.97 -11.37
C PHE A 23 8.26 -8.50 -12.58
N PHE A 24 8.34 -7.72 -13.66
CA PHE A 24 9.01 -8.10 -14.90
C PHE A 24 10.10 -7.11 -15.32
N GLY A 25 10.73 -6.45 -14.35
CA GLY A 25 11.90 -5.61 -14.53
C GLY A 25 11.64 -4.15 -14.17
N ASN A 26 12.05 -3.24 -15.04
CA ASN A 26 12.05 -1.79 -14.79
C ASN A 26 10.85 -1.07 -15.42
N ARG A 27 9.84 -1.79 -15.91
CA ARG A 27 8.61 -1.22 -16.44
C ARG A 27 7.40 -1.87 -15.79
N PRO A 28 6.38 -1.08 -15.42
CA PRO A 28 5.14 -1.61 -14.89
C PRO A 28 4.41 -2.43 -15.95
N THR A 29 3.77 -3.50 -15.50
CA THR A 29 2.98 -4.44 -16.30
C THR A 29 1.55 -4.55 -15.77
N GLU A 30 0.70 -5.27 -16.51
CA GLU A 30 -0.66 -5.57 -16.08
C GLU A 30 -0.69 -6.29 -14.72
N LEU A 31 0.31 -7.12 -14.42
CA LEU A 31 0.43 -7.79 -13.13
C LEU A 31 0.65 -6.79 -11.99
N ASP A 32 1.52 -5.79 -12.19
CA ASP A 32 1.79 -4.76 -11.18
C ASP A 32 0.52 -3.97 -10.86
N ALA A 33 -0.27 -3.60 -11.87
CA ALA A 33 -1.54 -2.91 -11.69
C ALA A 33 -2.59 -3.75 -10.93
N LEU A 34 -2.69 -5.05 -11.25
CA LEU A 34 -3.60 -5.97 -10.55
C LEU A 34 -3.19 -6.15 -9.09
N VAL A 35 -1.89 -6.40 -8.84
CA VAL A 35 -1.35 -6.57 -7.48
C VAL A 35 -1.53 -5.28 -6.69
N PHE A 36 -1.21 -4.12 -7.28
CA PHE A 36 -1.46 -2.82 -6.67
C PHE A 36 -2.91 -2.66 -6.25
N GLY A 37 -3.87 -2.87 -7.15
CA GLY A 37 -5.30 -2.69 -6.83
C GLY A 37 -5.75 -3.56 -5.66
N HIS A 38 -5.30 -4.81 -5.60
CA HIS A 38 -5.63 -5.71 -4.50
C HIS A 38 -4.97 -5.30 -3.18
N LEU A 39 -3.66 -5.06 -3.18
CA LEU A 39 -2.93 -4.69 -1.97
C LEU A 39 -3.38 -3.34 -1.43
N PHE A 40 -3.56 -2.35 -2.31
CA PHE A 40 -4.08 -1.04 -1.94
C PHE A 40 -5.47 -1.13 -1.32
N THR A 41 -6.35 -1.97 -1.87
CA THR A 41 -7.67 -2.24 -1.27
C THR A 41 -7.54 -2.82 0.14
N LEU A 42 -6.66 -3.81 0.34
CA LEU A 42 -6.43 -4.41 1.66
C LEU A 42 -5.83 -3.44 2.68
N LEU A 43 -5.02 -2.49 2.23
CA LEU A 43 -4.37 -1.48 3.07
C LEU A 43 -5.30 -0.34 3.45
N THR A 44 -6.22 0.05 2.55
CA THR A 44 -7.02 1.27 2.70
C THR A 44 -8.48 1.03 3.08
N THR A 45 -8.99 -0.19 2.93
CA THR A 45 -10.38 -0.51 3.31
C THR A 45 -10.50 -0.53 4.84
N PRO A 46 -11.35 0.32 5.45
CA PRO A 46 -11.60 0.26 6.88
C PRO A 46 -12.38 -1.01 7.21
N LEU A 47 -11.78 -1.86 8.05
CA LEU A 47 -12.40 -3.09 8.53
C LEU A 47 -12.44 -3.07 10.07
N PRO A 48 -13.38 -3.81 10.69
CA PRO A 48 -13.36 -4.00 12.14
C PRO A 48 -12.07 -4.66 12.65
N ASP A 49 -11.38 -5.40 11.78
CA ASP A 49 -10.10 -6.07 12.05
C ASP A 49 -9.07 -5.70 10.96
N ASN A 50 -7.94 -5.13 11.39
CA ASN A 50 -6.85 -4.67 10.53
C ASN A 50 -5.74 -5.70 10.31
N ARG A 51 -5.95 -6.96 10.70
CA ARG A 51 -4.95 -8.03 10.50
C ARG A 51 -4.57 -8.24 9.05
N LEU A 52 -5.48 -8.05 8.09
CA LEU A 52 -5.16 -8.15 6.66
C LEU A 52 -4.16 -7.08 6.23
N ALA A 53 -4.41 -5.82 6.59
CA ALA A 53 -3.47 -4.73 6.36
C ALA A 53 -2.13 -4.96 7.08
N THR A 54 -2.16 -5.53 8.29
CA THR A 54 -0.96 -5.87 9.06
C THR A 54 -0.10 -6.92 8.34
N ILE A 55 -0.71 -7.96 7.76
CA ILE A 55 0.00 -8.96 6.95
C ILE A 55 0.67 -8.29 5.75
N VAL A 56 -0.07 -7.51 4.96
CA VAL A 56 0.49 -6.83 3.78
C VAL A 56 1.65 -5.90 4.16
N ARG A 57 1.52 -5.11 5.24
CA ARG A 57 2.57 -4.21 5.73
C ARG A 57 3.85 -4.92 6.18
N SER A 58 3.80 -6.21 6.50
CA SER A 58 4.99 -7.00 6.83
C SER A 58 5.90 -7.27 5.64
N TYR A 59 5.39 -7.08 4.40
CA TYR A 59 6.13 -7.24 3.14
C TYR A 59 6.50 -5.87 2.56
N SER A 60 7.64 -5.33 2.99
CA SER A 60 8.04 -3.95 2.66
C SER A 60 8.23 -3.68 1.16
N ASN A 61 8.66 -4.68 0.38
CA ASN A 61 8.80 -4.56 -1.07
C ASN A 61 7.44 -4.47 -1.79
N LEU A 62 6.41 -5.15 -1.27
CA LEU A 62 5.04 -5.03 -1.79
C LEU A 62 4.43 -3.67 -1.44
N VAL A 63 4.70 -3.16 -0.24
CA VAL A 63 4.32 -1.78 0.13
C VAL A 63 5.01 -0.76 -0.78
N HIS A 64 6.30 -0.96 -1.06
CA HIS A 64 7.07 -0.11 -1.98
C HIS A 64 6.54 -0.16 -3.41
N LEU A 65 6.15 -1.33 -3.92
CA LEU A 65 5.46 -1.46 -5.22
C LEU A 65 4.19 -0.57 -5.24
N CYS A 66 3.39 -0.59 -4.18
CA CYS A 66 2.19 0.24 -4.11
C CYS A 66 2.51 1.73 -4.16
N GLN A 67 3.54 2.17 -3.42
CA GLN A 67 3.97 3.57 -3.40
C GLN A 67 4.46 4.04 -4.78
N ILE A 68 5.23 3.21 -5.50
CA ILE A 68 5.69 3.55 -6.85
C ILE A 68 4.54 3.63 -7.84
N VAL A 69 3.62 2.65 -7.84
CA VAL A 69 2.49 2.64 -8.79
C VAL A 69 1.55 3.82 -8.53
N GLU A 70 1.29 4.15 -7.28
CA GLU A 70 0.51 5.34 -6.90
C GLU A 70 1.16 6.62 -7.42
N ARG A 71 2.45 6.81 -7.13
CA ARG A 71 3.24 7.97 -7.58
C ARG A 71 3.23 8.12 -9.10
N ASP A 72 3.57 7.06 -9.83
CA ASP A 72 3.85 7.16 -11.26
C ASP A 72 2.58 7.28 -12.13
N PHE A 73 1.41 6.85 -11.62
CA PHE A 73 0.17 6.79 -12.39
C PHE A 73 -0.99 7.64 -11.84
N PHE A 74 -0.96 8.00 -10.56
CA PHE A 74 -2.07 8.69 -9.91
C PHE A 74 -1.68 10.07 -9.36
N GLU A 75 -0.39 10.37 -9.16
CA GLU A 75 0.06 11.75 -8.91
C GLU A 75 -0.08 12.58 -10.20
N LYS A 76 -0.86 13.65 -10.12
CA LYS A 76 -1.04 14.61 -11.22
C LYS A 76 0.29 15.20 -11.65
N ASN A 77 0.52 15.25 -12.96
CA ASN A 77 1.29 16.31 -13.61
C ASN A 77 0.89 17.69 -13.00
N GLY A 78 1.74 18.26 -12.14
CA GLY A 78 1.68 19.68 -11.76
C GLY A 78 2.07 20.65 -12.88
N GLY A 79 1.86 20.28 -14.14
CA GLY A 79 2.10 21.11 -15.32
C GLY A 79 0.83 21.80 -15.80
N GLY A 80 0.33 22.75 -15.00
CA GLY A 80 -0.83 23.56 -15.34
C GLY A 80 -1.08 24.61 -14.28
N SER A 81 -0.34 25.72 -14.38
CA SER A 81 -0.42 26.90 -13.52
C SER A 81 -1.84 27.23 -13.07
N SER A 82 -2.12 27.11 -11.79
CA SER A 82 -3.19 27.84 -11.12
C SER A 82 -2.90 27.86 -9.62
N SER A 83 -2.60 29.06 -9.12
CA SER A 83 -2.51 29.37 -7.71
C SER A 83 -3.73 28.84 -6.97
N GLY A 84 -3.52 27.90 -6.06
CA GLY A 84 -4.54 27.39 -5.18
C GLY A 84 -3.87 26.57 -4.10
N ASN A 85 -3.77 27.12 -2.90
CA ASN A 85 -3.25 26.45 -1.71
C ASN A 85 -4.06 25.16 -1.49
N GLY A 86 -3.47 24.01 -1.82
CA GLY A 86 -4.05 22.69 -1.62
C GLY A 86 -3.14 21.86 -0.72
N GLU A 87 -3.10 22.23 0.55
CA GLU A 87 -2.52 21.44 1.63
C GLU A 87 -3.48 20.28 1.95
N GLY A 88 -2.98 19.03 2.02
CA GLY A 88 -3.58 18.03 2.92
C GLY A 88 -4.48 16.90 2.37
N ASP A 89 -4.04 16.14 1.36
CA ASP A 89 -4.65 14.81 1.12
C ASP A 89 -3.64 13.64 1.07
N TYR A 90 -2.35 13.90 0.85
CA TYR A 90 -1.32 12.85 0.76
C TYR A 90 -0.73 12.44 2.11
N ASP A 91 -0.65 13.37 3.07
CA ASP A 91 -0.31 13.04 4.45
C ASP A 91 -1.25 11.95 5.00
N LYS A 92 -2.50 11.92 4.52
CA LYS A 92 -3.48 10.88 4.90
C LYS A 92 -3.22 9.53 4.24
N LEU A 93 -2.68 9.47 3.02
CA LEU A 93 -2.42 8.21 2.31
C LEU A 93 -1.10 7.59 2.78
N GLU A 94 -0.08 8.43 3.01
CA GLU A 94 1.10 8.02 3.76
C GLU A 94 0.69 7.58 5.18
N GLU A 95 -0.23 8.26 5.86
CA GLU A 95 -0.81 7.79 7.14
C GLU A 95 -1.61 6.48 7.01
N LEU A 96 -2.36 6.26 5.93
CA LEU A 96 -3.12 5.02 5.66
C LEU A 96 -2.19 3.84 5.32
N VAL A 97 -1.13 4.05 4.54
CA VAL A 97 -0.15 3.01 4.20
C VAL A 97 0.79 2.76 5.39
N ASN A 98 1.22 3.82 6.06
CA ASN A 98 2.16 3.83 7.17
C ASN A 98 1.48 3.82 8.55
N MET A 99 0.22 3.35 8.62
CA MET A 99 -0.65 3.30 9.81
C MET A 99 -0.03 2.41 10.91
N LYS A 100 1.05 2.91 11.53
CA LYS A 100 1.52 2.55 12.86
C LYS A 100 0.82 3.50 13.83
N SER A 101 -0.45 3.23 14.16
CA SER A 101 -1.06 3.57 15.46
C SER A 101 -2.56 3.25 15.47
N LEU A 102 -2.94 1.98 15.28
CA LEU A 102 -4.20 1.50 15.87
C LEU A 102 -3.94 0.67 17.14
N GLU A 103 -2.66 0.51 17.52
CA GLU A 103 -2.25 -0.07 18.80
C GLU A 103 -2.26 0.95 19.96
N GLU A 104 -2.36 2.26 19.71
CA GLU A 104 -2.56 3.25 20.80
C GLU A 104 -4.03 3.42 21.21
N LEU A 105 -5.01 2.90 20.45
CA LEU A 105 -6.43 2.99 20.80
C LEU A 105 -6.98 1.80 21.61
N ASN A 106 -6.17 0.76 21.85
CA ASN A 106 -6.57 -0.42 22.64
C ASN A 106 -5.90 -0.53 24.02
N GLN A 107 -5.22 0.52 24.47
CA GLN A 107 -4.75 0.59 25.86
C GLN A 107 -5.79 1.32 26.71
N VAL A 108 -6.78 0.56 27.18
CA VAL A 108 -7.59 0.96 28.34
C VAL A 108 -6.70 0.76 29.58
N PRO A 109 -6.27 1.81 30.31
CA PRO A 109 -5.58 1.61 31.57
C PRO A 109 -6.52 0.92 32.55
N THR A 110 -6.04 -0.18 33.15
CA THR A 110 -6.71 -0.87 34.27
C THR A 110 -6.58 -0.05 35.54
#